data_AF-A0A831SJ68-F1
#
_entry.id   AF-A0A831SJ68-F1
#
_cell.length_a   1.000
_cell.length_b   1.000
_cell.length_c   1.000
_cell.angle_alpha   90.00
_cell.angle_beta   90.00
_cell.angle_gamma   90.00
#
_symmetry.space_group_name_H-M   'P 1'
#
loop_
_entity.id
_entity.type
_entity.pdbx_description
1 polymer ?
#
loop_
_entity_poly.entity_id
_entity_poly.type
_entity_poly.pdbx_seq_one_letter_code
_entity_poly.pdbx_strand_id
1 'polypeptide(L)'
;MNICRLTDPAKTGKKENLTLDRLFQTIDKNKYPDLVKSVEEKLDVVKEKCEPFRKYRNRLLAHKDLPTALKVNRDPIPGINHKMIEDALLSIRELLNTIQLYFDNAKRSYDHPIMPGNGENLIKALENAEKYRMEQRKKYNKYLSD
;
A
#
# COMPACT_ATOMS: atom_id res chain seq x y z
N MET A 1 -2.38 5.32 2.62
CA MET A 1 -2.00 3.89 2.58
C MET A 1 -2.68 3.23 1.39
N ASN A 2 -1.93 2.85 0.35
CA ASN A 2 -2.49 2.44 -0.95
C ASN A 2 -3.08 1.02 -0.97
N ILE A 3 -2.51 0.08 -0.21
CA ILE A 3 -3.02 -1.31 -0.09
C ILE A 3 -4.50 -1.33 0.34
N CYS A 4 -4.87 -0.46 1.29
CA CYS A 4 -6.26 -0.36 1.74
C CYS A 4 -7.22 0.08 0.62
N ARG A 5 -6.77 0.93 -0.32
CA ARG A 5 -7.61 1.40 -1.43
C ARG A 5 -7.96 0.27 -2.41
N LEU A 6 -7.03 -0.65 -2.64
CA LEU A 6 -7.25 -1.82 -3.51
C LEU A 6 -8.28 -2.78 -2.93
N THR A 7 -8.41 -2.81 -1.60
CA THR A 7 -9.26 -3.75 -0.85
C THR A 7 -10.47 -3.08 -0.22
N ASP A 8 -10.69 -1.78 -0.44
CA ASP A 8 -11.92 -1.10 -0.05
C ASP A 8 -13.12 -1.70 -0.85
N PRO A 9 -14.37 -1.55 -0.37
CA PRO A 9 -15.54 -2.07 -1.07
C PRO A 9 -15.67 -1.52 -2.50
N ALA A 10 -16.33 -2.26 -3.39
CA ALA A 10 -16.58 -1.84 -4.77
C ALA A 10 -17.30 -0.48 -4.88
N LYS A 11 -18.02 -0.05 -3.84
CA LYS A 11 -18.78 1.21 -3.79
C LYS A 11 -18.67 1.88 -2.42
N THR A 12 -18.55 3.21 -2.42
CA THR A 12 -18.68 4.04 -1.21
C THR A 12 -19.75 5.11 -1.46
N GLY A 13 -20.83 5.05 -0.69
CA GLY A 13 -22.00 5.91 -0.91
C GLY A 13 -22.57 5.71 -2.33
N LYS A 14 -22.57 6.77 -3.14
CA LYS A 14 -23.03 6.72 -4.55
C LYS A 14 -21.91 6.45 -5.57
N LYS A 15 -20.64 6.46 -5.14
CA LYS A 15 -19.48 6.39 -6.05
C LYS A 15 -18.92 4.98 -6.13
N GLU A 16 -18.60 4.53 -7.34
CA GLU A 16 -17.92 3.26 -7.57
C GLU A 16 -16.40 3.42 -7.42
N ASN A 17 -15.76 2.45 -6.79
CA ASN A 17 -14.34 2.44 -6.53
C ASN A 17 -13.63 1.47 -7.48
N LEU A 18 -12.40 1.78 -7.89
CA LEU A 18 -11.58 0.85 -8.67
C LEU A 18 -10.84 -0.09 -7.69
N THR A 19 -11.50 -1.19 -7.30
CA THR A 19 -11.01 -2.13 -6.28
C THR A 19 -11.03 -3.56 -6.78
N LEU A 20 -10.34 -4.45 -6.08
CA LEU A 20 -10.34 -5.89 -6.38
C LEU A 20 -11.74 -6.50 -6.25
N ASP A 21 -12.54 -5.99 -5.32
CA ASP A 21 -13.93 -6.39 -5.12
C ASP A 21 -14.80 -6.01 -6.33
N ARG A 22 -14.59 -4.82 -6.91
CA ARG A 22 -15.27 -4.43 -8.15
C ARG A 22 -14.82 -5.27 -9.33
N LEU A 23 -13.52 -5.54 -9.46
CA LEU A 23 -13.01 -6.41 -10.53
C LEU A 23 -13.68 -7.79 -10.47
N PHE A 24 -13.77 -8.39 -9.28
CA PHE A 24 -14.49 -9.64 -9.09
C PHE A 24 -15.96 -9.56 -9.52
N GLN A 25 -16.67 -8.48 -9.17
CA GLN A 25 -18.07 -8.27 -9.56
C GLN A 25 -18.28 -8.15 -11.09
N THR A 26 -17.24 -7.82 -11.86
CA THR A 26 -17.32 -7.75 -13.32
C THR A 26 -17.19 -9.11 -14.02
N ILE A 27 -16.81 -10.18 -13.30
CA ILE A 27 -16.70 -11.53 -13.87
C ILE A 27 -18.10 -12.13 -14.00
N ASP A 28 -18.48 -12.54 -15.22
CA ASP A 28 -19.76 -13.19 -15.49
C ASP A 28 -19.82 -14.58 -14.81
N LYS A 29 -20.64 -14.68 -13.77
CA LYS A 29 -20.79 -15.89 -12.95
C LYS A 29 -21.45 -17.05 -13.70
N ASN A 30 -22.30 -16.75 -14.68
CA ASN A 30 -22.96 -17.79 -15.46
C ASN A 30 -21.99 -18.39 -16.49
N LYS A 31 -21.09 -17.56 -17.00
CA LYS A 31 -20.11 -17.96 -18.00
C LYS A 31 -18.85 -18.59 -17.41
N TYR A 32 -18.42 -18.17 -16.22
CA TYR A 32 -17.13 -18.54 -15.64
C TYR A 32 -17.21 -18.99 -14.16
N PRO A 33 -18.02 -20.01 -13.82
CA PRO A 33 -18.27 -20.40 -12.42
C PRO A 33 -17.00 -20.84 -11.68
N ASP A 34 -16.11 -21.59 -12.33
CA ASP A 34 -14.87 -22.08 -11.71
C ASP A 34 -13.88 -20.95 -11.41
N LEU A 35 -13.78 -19.98 -12.33
CA LEU A 35 -12.95 -18.79 -12.13
C LEU A 35 -13.49 -17.97 -10.96
N VAL A 36 -14.81 -17.76 -10.90
CA VAL A 36 -15.45 -17.00 -9.83
C VAL A 36 -15.15 -17.60 -8.48
N LYS A 37 -15.29 -18.93 -8.33
CA LYS A 37 -14.96 -19.62 -7.09
C LYS A 37 -13.49 -19.41 -6.70
N SER A 38 -12.56 -19.60 -7.64
CA SER A 38 -11.12 -19.45 -7.38
C SER A 38 -10.74 -18.00 -7.00
N VAL A 39 -11.36 -17.01 -7.66
CA VAL A 39 -11.11 -15.59 -7.39
C VAL A 39 -11.72 -15.17 -6.05
N GLU A 40 -12.90 -15.69 -5.71
CA GLU A 40 -13.57 -15.41 -4.42
C GLU A 40 -12.72 -15.90 -3.24
N GLU A 41 -12.25 -17.16 -3.29
CA GLU A 41 -11.36 -17.73 -2.26
C GLU A 41 -10.10 -16.88 -2.08
N LYS A 42 -9.46 -16.45 -3.18
CA LYS A 42 -8.28 -15.59 -3.12
C LYS A 42 -8.59 -14.17 -2.64
N LEU A 43 -9.77 -13.64 -2.98
CA LEU A 43 -10.20 -12.31 -2.56
C LEU A 43 -10.42 -12.27 -1.05
N ASP A 44 -10.95 -13.33 -0.46
CA ASP A 44 -11.11 -13.44 0.99
C ASP A 44 -9.77 -13.48 1.71
N VAL A 45 -8.80 -14.23 1.20
CA VAL A 45 -7.42 -14.23 1.73
C VAL A 45 -6.82 -12.82 1.65
N VAL A 46 -6.97 -12.13 0.51
CA VAL A 46 -6.49 -10.74 0.35
C VAL A 46 -7.16 -9.82 1.38
N LYS A 47 -8.48 -9.93 1.57
CA LYS A 47 -9.24 -9.13 2.54
C LYS A 47 -8.76 -9.39 3.97
N GLU A 48 -8.50 -10.64 4.34
CA GLU A 48 -7.97 -11.04 5.64
C GLU A 48 -6.57 -10.44 5.88
N LYS A 49 -5.64 -10.66 4.96
CA LYS A 49 -4.27 -10.14 5.06
C LYS A 49 -4.23 -8.61 5.08
N CYS A 50 -5.19 -7.95 4.41
CA CYS A 50 -5.25 -6.49 4.35
C CYS A 50 -5.92 -5.83 5.58
N GLU A 51 -6.59 -6.61 6.44
CA GLU A 51 -7.37 -6.10 7.56
C GLU A 51 -6.54 -5.33 8.62
N PRO A 52 -5.34 -5.80 9.02
CA PRO A 52 -4.49 -5.06 9.94
C PRO A 52 -4.13 -3.65 9.43
N PHE A 53 -3.93 -3.51 8.12
CA PHE A 53 -3.61 -2.22 7.50
C PHE A 53 -4.80 -1.26 7.49
N ARG A 54 -6.02 -1.78 7.30
CA ARG A 54 -7.24 -0.98 7.45
C ARG A 54 -7.40 -0.47 8.89
N LYS A 55 -7.21 -1.35 9.88
CA LYS A 55 -7.23 -0.98 11.30
C LYS A 55 -6.15 0.06 11.62
N TYR A 56 -4.94 -0.12 11.10
CA TYR A 56 -3.83 0.83 11.22
C TYR A 56 -4.20 2.20 10.63
N ARG A 57 -4.70 2.24 9.38
CA ARG A 57 -5.18 3.46 8.71
C ARG A 57 -6.26 4.16 9.55
N ASN A 58 -7.28 3.43 9.96
CA ASN A 58 -8.42 4.00 10.69
C ASN A 58 -7.99 4.57 12.05
N ARG A 59 -7.09 3.88 12.78
CA ARG A 59 -6.50 4.39 14.02
C ARG A 59 -5.68 5.66 13.78
N LEU A 60 -4.81 5.69 12.76
CA LEU A 60 -4.05 6.90 12.42
C LEU A 60 -4.95 8.09 12.07
N LEU A 61 -6.08 7.85 11.41
CA LEU A 61 -7.05 8.90 11.11
C LEU A 61 -7.79 9.37 12.37
N ALA A 62 -8.19 8.44 13.25
CA ALA A 62 -8.80 8.78 14.54
C ALA A 62 -7.84 9.57 15.43
N HIS A 63 -6.54 9.22 15.49
CA HIS A 63 -5.54 9.99 16.23
C HIS A 63 -5.34 11.42 15.73
N LYS A 64 -5.81 11.75 14.52
CA LYS A 64 -5.83 13.13 14.01
C LYS A 64 -7.09 13.90 14.40
N ASP A 65 -8.09 13.23 14.98
CA ASP A 65 -9.22 13.93 15.59
C ASP A 65 -8.85 14.41 17.01
N LEU A 66 -9.18 15.67 17.31
CA LEU A 66 -8.82 16.35 18.56
C LEU A 66 -9.32 15.60 19.81
N PRO A 67 -10.55 15.04 19.85
CA PRO A 67 -11.03 14.29 21.01
C PRO A 67 -10.28 12.97 21.28
N THR A 68 -9.79 12.28 20.25
CA THR A 68 -9.01 11.03 20.38
C THR A 68 -7.54 11.32 20.64
N ALA A 69 -6.99 12.41 20.10
CA ALA A 69 -5.62 12.87 20.39
C ALA A 69 -5.42 13.22 21.87
N LEU A 70 -6.45 13.75 22.53
CA LEU A 70 -6.42 14.11 23.95
C LEU A 70 -6.64 12.91 24.90
N LYS A 71 -7.06 11.74 24.37
CA LYS A 71 -7.16 10.51 25.17
C LYS A 71 -5.84 9.77 25.14
N VAL A 72 -5.30 9.46 26.31
CA VAL A 72 -4.15 8.55 26.45
C VAL A 72 -4.58 7.18 25.96
N ASN A 73 -4.22 6.85 24.71
CA ASN A 73 -4.54 5.56 24.13
C ASN A 73 -3.60 4.51 24.74
N ARG A 74 -4.16 3.57 25.52
CA ARG A 74 -3.43 2.50 26.19
C ARG A 74 -2.97 1.39 25.24
N ASP A 75 -3.46 1.39 24.00
CA ASP A 75 -3.21 0.34 23.02
C ASP A 75 -2.26 0.86 21.93
N PRO A 76 -0.96 0.49 21.94
CA PRO A 76 -0.03 0.90 20.90
C PRO A 76 -0.54 0.47 19.53
N ILE A 77 -0.32 1.32 18.53
CA ILE A 77 -0.75 1.03 17.16
C ILE A 77 -0.18 -0.34 16.76
N PRO A 78 -1.00 -1.28 16.22
CA PRO A 78 -0.51 -2.60 15.85
C PRO A 78 0.70 -2.44 14.94
N GLY A 79 1.82 -3.04 15.33
CA GLY A 79 3.07 -2.92 14.59
C GLY A 79 2.90 -3.56 13.22
N ILE A 80 2.67 -2.75 12.19
CA ILE A 80 2.79 -3.19 10.81
C ILE A 80 4.27 -3.47 10.57
N ASN A 81 4.62 -4.72 10.33
CA ASN A 81 5.97 -5.12 9.99
C ASN A 81 6.10 -5.43 8.50
N HIS A 82 7.35 -5.54 8.04
CA HIS A 82 7.68 -5.82 6.65
C HIS A 82 7.05 -7.13 6.13
N LYS A 83 7.08 -8.19 6.93
CA LYS A 83 6.51 -9.50 6.54
C LYS A 83 5.01 -9.38 6.24
N MET A 84 4.25 -8.63 7.05
CA MET A 84 2.83 -8.41 6.79
C MET A 84 2.60 -7.74 5.44
N ILE A 85 3.44 -6.77 5.08
CA ILE A 85 3.37 -6.06 3.80
C ILE A 85 3.61 -7.05 2.65
N GLU A 86 4.66 -7.85 2.73
CA GLU A 86 4.98 -8.84 1.71
C GLU A 86 3.92 -9.93 1.58
N ASP A 87 3.38 -10.44 2.70
CA ASP A 87 2.30 -11.43 2.68
C ASP A 87 1.05 -10.86 1.98
N ALA A 88 0.70 -9.60 2.26
CA ALA A 88 -0.44 -8.94 1.61
C ALA A 88 -0.18 -8.72 0.12
N LEU A 89 1.00 -8.22 -0.26
CA LEU A 89 1.37 -8.05 -1.66
C LEU A 89 1.34 -9.38 -2.40
N LEU A 90 1.91 -10.45 -1.84
CA LEU A 90 1.87 -11.79 -2.42
C LEU A 90 0.44 -12.25 -2.71
N SER A 91 -0.47 -12.11 -1.73
CA SER A 91 -1.89 -12.50 -1.93
C SER A 91 -2.57 -11.72 -3.06
N ILE A 92 -2.26 -10.42 -3.19
CA ILE A 92 -2.78 -9.57 -4.28
C ILE A 92 -2.22 -10.03 -5.63
N ARG A 93 -0.92 -10.34 -5.71
CA ARG A 93 -0.27 -10.84 -6.93
C ARG A 93 -0.89 -12.14 -7.39
N GLU A 94 -1.15 -13.06 -6.46
CA GLU A 94 -1.79 -14.33 -6.78
C GLU A 94 -3.20 -14.15 -7.34
N LEU A 95 -4.02 -13.30 -6.70
CA LEU A 95 -5.37 -13.00 -7.18
C LEU A 95 -5.35 -12.43 -8.61
N LEU A 96 -4.52 -11.43 -8.86
CA LEU A 96 -4.42 -10.79 -10.17
C LEU A 96 -3.91 -11.77 -11.23
N ASN A 97 -2.90 -12.57 -10.90
CA ASN A 97 -2.39 -13.60 -11.82
C ASN A 97 -3.41 -14.72 -12.08
N THR A 98 -4.28 -15.07 -11.13
CA THR A 98 -5.37 -16.03 -11.38
C THR A 98 -6.34 -15.50 -12.43
N ILE A 99 -6.78 -14.25 -12.30
CA ILE A 99 -7.67 -13.61 -13.28
C ILE A 99 -6.97 -13.51 -14.64
N GLN A 100 -5.72 -13.05 -14.63
CA GLN A 100 -5.01 -12.78 -15.87
C GLN A 100 -4.62 -14.05 -16.63
N LEU A 101 -4.19 -15.09 -15.92
CA LEU A 101 -3.90 -16.39 -16.53
C LEU A 101 -5.16 -16.96 -17.22
N TYR A 102 -6.34 -16.73 -16.65
CA TYR A 102 -7.58 -17.22 -17.23
C TYR A 102 -7.93 -16.51 -18.55
N PHE A 103 -7.84 -15.18 -18.59
CA PHE A 103 -8.27 -14.39 -19.76
C PHE A 103 -7.19 -14.17 -20.82
N ASP A 104 -5.93 -14.03 -20.41
CA ASP A 104 -4.81 -13.70 -21.30
C ASP A 104 -3.89 -14.91 -21.57
N ASN A 105 -4.11 -16.03 -20.88
CA ASN A 105 -3.18 -17.18 -20.84
C ASN A 105 -1.73 -16.77 -20.50
N ALA A 106 -1.58 -15.72 -19.69
CA ALA A 106 -0.29 -15.15 -19.32
C ALA A 106 -0.31 -14.65 -17.88
N LYS A 107 0.85 -14.72 -17.21
CA LYS A 107 1.08 -14.10 -15.90
C LYS A 107 1.83 -12.79 -16.06
N ARG A 108 1.57 -11.84 -15.16
CA ARG A 108 2.41 -10.64 -15.02
C ARG A 108 3.34 -10.79 -13.84
N SER A 109 4.57 -10.30 -14.03
CA SER A 109 5.56 -10.18 -12.96
C SER A 109 5.27 -8.95 -12.11
N TYR A 110 4.23 -9.05 -11.27
CA TYR A 110 3.86 -8.01 -10.30
C TYR A 110 4.87 -7.85 -9.14
N ASP A 111 5.86 -8.72 -9.07
CA ASP A 111 6.99 -8.72 -8.15
C ASP A 111 8.16 -7.83 -8.62
N HIS A 112 8.22 -7.49 -9.91
CA HIS A 112 9.30 -6.66 -10.48
C HIS A 112 8.77 -5.36 -11.12
N PRO A 113 8.29 -4.39 -10.32
CA PRO A 113 7.83 -3.12 -10.86
C PRO A 113 9.00 -2.29 -11.41
N ILE A 114 8.84 -1.73 -12.60
CA ILE A 114 9.78 -0.71 -13.12
C ILE A 114 9.50 0.59 -12.37
N MET A 115 10.39 0.97 -11.46
CA MET A 115 10.27 2.21 -10.68
C MET A 115 11.29 3.24 -11.18
N PRO A 116 10.86 4.49 -11.46
CA PRO A 116 11.76 5.56 -11.89
C PRO A 116 12.71 6.06 -10.78
N GLY A 117 12.53 5.57 -9.55
CA GLY A 117 13.43 5.79 -8.43
C GLY A 117 13.05 4.93 -7.22
N ASN A 118 14.01 4.70 -6.33
CA ASN A 118 13.89 3.85 -5.15
C ASN A 118 14.44 4.58 -3.90
N GLY A 119 14.60 3.85 -2.79
CA GLY A 119 15.17 4.40 -1.55
C GLY A 119 16.59 4.95 -1.71
N GLU A 120 17.38 4.44 -2.66
CA GLU A 120 18.74 4.93 -2.93
C GLU A 120 18.72 6.35 -3.49
N ASN A 121 17.72 6.69 -4.30
CA ASN A 121 17.54 8.07 -4.77
C ASN A 121 17.30 9.03 -3.60
N LEU A 122 16.53 8.59 -2.59
CA LEU A 122 16.30 9.38 -1.37
C LEU A 122 17.59 9.51 -0.56
N ILE A 123 18.32 8.42 -0.36
CA ILE A 123 19.62 8.45 0.35
C ILE A 123 20.58 9.43 -0.33
N LYS A 124 20.71 9.34 -1.65
CA LYS A 124 21.57 10.23 -2.43
C LYS A 124 21.14 11.69 -2.33
N ALA A 125 19.83 11.96 -2.31
CA ALA A 125 19.31 13.31 -2.11
C ALA A 125 19.66 13.85 -0.71
N LEU A 126 19.56 13.02 0.33
CA LEU A 126 19.91 13.38 1.70
C LEU A 126 21.42 13.64 1.86
N GLU A 127 22.26 12.81 1.25
CA GLU A 127 23.72 13.01 1.22
C GLU A 127 24.10 14.33 0.55
N ASN A 128 23.48 14.64 -0.60
CA ASN A 128 23.72 15.90 -1.30
C ASN A 128 23.29 17.10 -0.46
N ALA A 129 22.15 17.01 0.21
CA ALA A 129 21.66 18.05 1.10
C ALA A 129 22.62 18.27 2.29
N GLU A 130 23.19 17.20 2.85
CA GLU A 130 24.15 17.30 3.95
C GLU A 130 25.48 17.93 3.51
N LYS A 131 26.00 17.52 2.34
CA LYS A 131 27.20 18.14 1.73
C LYS A 131 27.02 19.65 1.53
N TYR A 132 25.87 20.05 0.97
CA TYR A 132 25.55 21.45 0.79
C TYR A 132 25.50 22.22 2.13
N ARG A 133 24.85 21.67 3.16
CA ARG A 133 24.81 22.28 4.50
C ARG A 133 26.22 22.46 5.09
N MET A 134 27.10 21.48 4.92
CA MET A 134 28.49 21.56 5.37
C MET A 134 29.27 22.66 4.66
N GLU A 135 29.10 22.81 3.34
CA GLU A 135 29.73 23.88 2.57
C GLU A 135 29.27 25.27 3.01
N GLN A 136 27.98 25.45 3.27
CA GLN A 136 27.45 26.73 3.75
C GLN A 136 28.00 27.10 5.14
N ARG A 137 28.12 26.14 6.05
CA ARG A 137 28.75 26.36 7.37
C ARG A 137 30.21 26.77 7.23
N LYS A 138 30.97 26.12 6.34
CA LYS A 138 32.37 26.48 6.08
C LYS A 138 32.51 27.90 5.54
N LYS A 139 31.66 28.29 4.58
CA LYS A 139 31.63 29.66 4.05
C LYS A 139 31.34 30.67 5.15
N TYR A 140 30.28 30.45 5.93
CA TYR A 140 29.89 31.34 7.03
C TYR A 140 31.00 31.50 8.08
N ASN A 141 31.67 30.43 8.48
CA ASN A 141 32.76 30.50 9.45
C ASN A 141 33.99 31.25 8.89
N LYS A 142 34.25 31.14 7.59
CA LYS A 142 35.34 31.89 6.94
C LYS A 142 35.06 33.40 6.96
N TYR A 143 33.81 33.82 6.73
CA TYR A 143 33.42 35.23 6.81
C TYR A 143 33.49 35.83 8.22
N LEU A 144 33.47 35.01 9.28
CA LEU A 144 33.58 35.46 10.68
C LEU A 144 35.02 35.45 11.21
N SER A 145 35.98 34.98 10.41
CA SER A 145 37.41 34.90 10.77
C SER A 145 38.30 35.89 10.00
N ASP A 146 37.71 36.70 9.11
CA ASP A 146 38.29 37.89 8.46
C ASP A 146 37.69 39.17 9.09
#